data_AF-A0A373FAD5-F1
#
_entry.id   AF-A0A373FAD5-F1
#
_cell.length_a   1.000
_cell.length_b   1.000
_cell.length_c   1.000
_cell.angle_alpha   90.00
_cell.angle_beta   90.00
_cell.angle_gamma   90.00
#
_symmetry.space_group_name_H-M   'P 1'
#
loop_
_entity.id
_entity.type
_entity.pdbx_description
1 polymer ?
#
loop_
_entity_poly.entity_id
_entity_poly.type
_entity_poly.pdbx_seq_one_letter_code
_entity_poly.pdbx_strand_id
1 'polypeptide(L)'
;MKRIKAAIAFMPCLLTANAYAIELVNRPYSGHQTSPITSYVQAQPIPVPSPIQKTWSLQLKDVNYYGAFQRWATEAGYQVRWDAEKHFIVEAIDTFTGSFEDAVTGVLANPAVAFSKYPLEVCFYPNTPPLARITRKGVQEKECQ
;
A
#
# COMPACT_ATOMS: atom_id res chain seq x y z
N MET A 1 20.44 -14.05 -53.86
CA MET A 1 19.01 -13.91 -53.50
C MET A 1 18.89 -13.09 -52.22
N LYS A 2 17.80 -12.35 -52.02
CA LYS A 2 17.72 -11.21 -51.08
C LYS A 2 16.99 -11.60 -49.78
N ARG A 3 17.65 -11.51 -48.62
CA ARG A 3 17.02 -11.71 -47.30
C ARG A 3 16.28 -10.42 -46.89
N ILE A 4 14.97 -10.50 -46.71
CA ILE A 4 14.15 -9.40 -46.18
C ILE A 4 14.12 -9.53 -44.65
N LYS A 5 14.55 -8.48 -43.94
CA LYS A 5 14.30 -8.35 -42.49
C LYS A 5 12.97 -7.62 -42.29
N ALA A 6 12.05 -8.21 -41.53
CA ALA A 6 10.93 -7.45 -40.99
C ALA A 6 11.44 -6.53 -39.87
N ALA A 7 10.97 -5.28 -39.85
CA ALA A 7 11.25 -4.32 -38.79
C ALA A 7 9.91 -3.74 -38.31
N ILE A 8 9.44 -4.22 -37.16
CA ILE A 8 8.23 -3.69 -36.51
C ILE A 8 8.67 -2.47 -35.70
N ALA A 9 8.36 -1.27 -36.20
CA ALA A 9 8.64 -0.03 -35.50
C ALA A 9 7.59 0.19 -34.41
N PHE A 10 8.04 0.29 -33.15
CA PHE A 10 7.18 0.67 -32.03
C PHE A 10 6.82 2.16 -32.09
N MET A 11 5.59 2.49 -31.69
CA MET A 11 5.11 3.86 -31.56
C MET A 11 4.37 4.03 -30.24
N PRO A 12 4.88 4.89 -29.34
CA PRO A 12 4.05 5.70 -28.45
C PRO A 12 4.13 7.16 -28.90
N CYS A 13 2.99 7.80 -29.13
CA CYS A 13 2.95 9.21 -29.54
C CYS A 13 3.17 10.12 -28.31
N LEU A 14 4.19 10.99 -28.36
CA LEU A 14 4.40 12.03 -27.36
C LEU A 14 3.42 13.20 -27.62
N LEU A 15 2.40 13.34 -26.77
CA LEU A 15 1.43 14.44 -26.81
C LEU A 15 1.66 15.40 -25.64
N THR A 16 2.66 16.27 -25.77
CA THR A 16 2.87 17.41 -24.87
C THR A 16 1.97 18.59 -25.27
N ALA A 17 0.80 18.70 -24.66
CA ALA A 17 -0.16 19.78 -24.93
C ALA A 17 0.05 21.02 -24.03
N ASN A 18 1.13 21.77 -24.26
CA ASN A 18 1.26 23.13 -23.72
C ASN A 18 0.51 24.11 -24.64
N ALA A 19 -0.58 24.69 -24.15
CA ALA A 19 -1.38 25.68 -24.88
C ALA A 19 -1.52 26.98 -24.07
N TYR A 20 -0.55 27.89 -24.21
CA TYR A 20 -0.70 29.28 -23.78
C TYR A 20 -1.23 30.12 -24.95
N ALA A 21 -2.37 30.79 -24.76
CA ALA A 21 -2.89 31.81 -25.66
C ALA A 21 -3.56 32.92 -24.85
N ILE A 22 -3.13 34.16 -25.05
CA ILE A 22 -3.65 35.38 -24.39
C ILE A 22 -3.77 36.48 -25.47
N GLU A 23 -4.68 37.46 -25.27
CA GLU A 23 -4.95 38.64 -26.11
C GLU A 23 -5.69 38.36 -27.45
N LEU A 24 -6.49 39.25 -28.07
CA LEU A 24 -7.15 40.55 -27.74
C LEU A 24 -8.25 40.79 -28.85
N VAL A 25 -9.21 41.72 -28.88
CA VAL A 25 -9.64 42.90 -28.08
C VAL A 25 -11.20 42.91 -28.01
N ASN A 26 -11.78 43.73 -27.12
CA ASN A 26 -13.13 44.36 -27.12
C ASN A 26 -14.06 43.89 -25.97
N ARG A 27 -14.80 44.77 -25.26
CA ARG A 27 -14.93 46.24 -25.27
C ARG A 27 -15.39 46.71 -23.86
N PRO A 28 -15.13 47.96 -23.44
CA PRO A 28 -15.56 48.45 -22.13
C PRO A 28 -17.06 48.78 -22.11
N TYR A 29 -17.78 48.27 -21.10
CA TYR A 29 -19.10 48.76 -20.71
C TYR A 29 -19.24 48.74 -19.18
N SER A 30 -19.26 49.92 -18.57
CA SER A 30 -19.58 50.08 -17.15
C SER A 30 -21.08 49.93 -16.94
N GLY A 31 -21.50 48.90 -16.19
CA GLY A 31 -22.88 48.70 -15.79
C GLY A 31 -22.95 48.22 -14.34
N HIS A 32 -23.53 49.02 -13.45
CA HIS A 32 -23.73 48.64 -12.04
C HIS A 32 -24.90 47.64 -11.94
N GLN A 33 -24.61 46.35 -12.05
CA GLN A 33 -25.59 45.28 -11.84
C GLN A 33 -25.69 44.94 -10.34
N THR A 34 -26.61 45.58 -9.63
CA THR A 34 -27.01 45.21 -8.27
C THR A 34 -27.84 43.92 -8.29
N SER A 35 -27.18 42.78 -8.37
CA SER A 35 -27.81 41.46 -8.20
C SER A 35 -28.28 41.26 -6.76
N PRO A 36 -29.50 40.72 -6.53
CA PRO A 36 -29.94 40.34 -5.19
C PRO A 36 -29.06 39.19 -4.67
N ILE A 37 -28.56 39.32 -3.44
CA ILE A 37 -27.63 38.35 -2.85
C ILE A 37 -28.41 37.14 -2.31
N THR A 38 -28.76 36.20 -3.20
CA THR A 38 -29.32 34.91 -2.80
C THR A 38 -28.24 34.05 -2.15
N SER A 39 -28.13 34.12 -0.83
CA SER A 39 -27.17 33.33 -0.03
C SER A 39 -27.50 31.84 -0.06
N TYR A 40 -26.88 31.11 -1.00
CA TYR A 40 -26.88 29.65 -1.00
C TYR A 40 -26.01 29.12 0.16
N VAL A 41 -26.65 28.75 1.26
CA VAL A 41 -25.97 28.08 2.39
C VAL A 41 -25.53 26.69 1.93
N GLN A 42 -24.26 26.58 1.54
CA GLN A 42 -23.65 25.29 1.22
C GLN A 42 -23.51 24.48 2.50
N ALA A 43 -24.30 23.42 2.63
CA ALA A 43 -24.14 22.44 3.69
C ALA A 43 -22.77 21.73 3.53
N GLN A 44 -21.80 22.11 4.36
CA GLN A 44 -20.51 21.43 4.37
C GLN A 44 -20.70 19.97 4.81
N PRO A 45 -20.15 18.98 4.08
CA PRO A 45 -20.19 17.59 4.52
C PRO A 45 -19.50 17.47 5.89
N ILE A 46 -20.24 17.00 6.90
CA ILE A 46 -19.66 16.71 8.22
C ILE A 46 -18.61 15.61 8.03
N PRO A 47 -17.34 15.81 8.41
CA PRO A 47 -16.33 14.76 8.33
C PRO A 47 -16.72 13.60 9.26
N VAL A 48 -17.15 12.48 8.68
CA VAL A 48 -17.30 11.23 9.43
C VAL A 48 -15.90 10.78 9.85
N PRO A 49 -15.61 10.57 11.15
CA PRO A 49 -14.31 10.10 11.57
C PRO A 49 -14.05 8.71 10.99
N SER A 50 -13.03 8.58 10.13
CA SER A 50 -12.54 7.27 9.70
C SER A 50 -12.14 6.45 10.93
N PRO A 51 -12.43 5.14 10.99
CA PRO A 51 -11.98 4.30 12.08
C PRO A 51 -10.45 4.36 12.17
N ILE A 52 -9.92 4.57 13.38
CA ILE A 52 -8.48 4.69 13.61
C ILE A 52 -7.85 3.31 13.37
N GLN A 53 -7.31 3.11 12.18
CA GLN A 53 -6.49 1.93 11.88
C GLN A 53 -5.19 2.01 12.69
N LYS A 54 -4.80 0.89 13.29
CA LYS A 54 -3.53 0.79 14.02
C LYS A 54 -2.37 0.77 13.03
N THR A 55 -1.33 1.55 13.30
CA THR A 55 -0.09 1.57 12.52
C THR A 55 0.96 0.69 13.19
N TRP A 56 1.44 -0.29 12.45
CA TRP A 56 2.52 -1.19 12.80
C TRP A 56 3.78 -0.76 12.05
N SER A 57 4.94 -0.88 12.68
CA SER A 57 6.21 -0.39 12.10
C SER A 57 7.31 -1.41 12.31
N LEU A 58 8.02 -1.76 11.23
CA LEU A 58 9.30 -2.47 11.28
C LEU A 58 10.36 -1.48 11.75
N GLN A 59 11.14 -1.83 12.77
CA GLN A 59 12.15 -0.96 13.35
C GLN A 59 13.50 -1.68 13.41
N LEU A 60 14.60 -0.97 13.16
CA LEU A 60 15.95 -1.55 13.16
C LEU A 60 16.28 -2.28 14.48
N LYS A 61 15.69 -1.84 15.60
CA LYS A 61 15.81 -2.47 16.93
C LYS A 61 15.22 -3.88 17.02
N ASP A 62 14.31 -4.23 16.11
CA ASP A 62 13.67 -5.54 16.05
C ASP A 62 14.64 -6.60 15.49
N VAL A 63 15.72 -6.16 14.83
CA VAL A 63 16.78 -6.93 14.13
C VAL A 63 16.28 -7.73 12.93
N ASN A 64 15.19 -8.48 13.08
CA ASN A 64 14.60 -9.33 12.06
C ASN A 64 13.07 -9.34 12.15
N TYR A 65 12.41 -9.87 11.12
CA TYR A 65 10.94 -9.84 11.01
C TYR A 65 10.26 -10.66 12.11
N TYR A 66 10.89 -11.73 12.61
CA TYR A 66 10.35 -12.48 13.75
C TYR A 66 10.31 -11.63 15.03
N GLY A 67 11.39 -10.88 15.33
CA GLY A 67 11.42 -9.96 16.47
C GLY A 67 10.36 -8.85 16.36
N ALA A 68 10.13 -8.32 15.16
CA ALA A 68 9.06 -7.35 14.91
C ALA A 68 7.68 -7.98 15.14
N PHE A 69 7.42 -9.17 14.58
CA PHE A 69 6.16 -9.88 14.75
C PHE A 69 5.92 -10.29 16.22
N GLN A 70 6.93 -10.73 16.97
CA GLN A 70 6.82 -11.00 18.41
C GLN A 70 6.39 -9.76 19.20
N ARG A 71 7.00 -8.59 18.89
CA ARG A 71 6.61 -7.32 19.50
C ARG A 71 5.17 -6.94 19.15
N TRP A 72 4.79 -7.01 17.88
CA TRP A 72 3.44 -6.68 17.43
C TRP A 72 2.39 -7.63 18.01
N ALA A 73 2.68 -8.92 18.07
CA ALA A 73 1.78 -9.94 18.60
C ALA A 73 1.54 -9.79 20.11
N THR A 74 2.59 -9.45 20.87
CA THR A 74 2.47 -9.05 22.29
C THR A 74 1.50 -7.88 22.45
N GLU A 75 1.52 -6.93 21.51
CA GLU A 75 0.64 -5.75 21.45
C GLU A 75 -0.73 -6.01 20.79
N ALA A 76 -0.98 -7.25 20.35
CA ALA A 76 -2.21 -7.70 19.67
C ALA A 76 -2.96 -8.81 20.42
N GLY A 77 -2.33 -9.45 21.41
CA GLY A 77 -2.85 -10.66 22.06
C GLY A 77 -2.61 -11.96 21.28
N TYR A 78 -1.65 -11.99 20.36
CA TYR A 78 -1.30 -13.14 19.52
C TYR A 78 -0.06 -13.88 20.02
N GLN A 79 0.07 -15.14 19.64
CA GLN A 79 1.34 -15.87 19.58
C GLN A 79 1.93 -15.84 18.17
N VAL A 80 3.25 -15.95 18.07
CA VAL A 80 3.97 -16.11 16.80
C VAL A 80 4.87 -17.33 16.90
N ARG A 81 4.80 -18.22 15.90
CA ARG A 81 5.75 -19.31 15.70
C ARG A 81 6.50 -19.12 14.39
N TRP A 82 7.82 -19.24 14.43
CA TRP A 82 8.68 -19.16 13.27
C TRP A 82 9.24 -20.54 12.94
N ASP A 83 8.60 -21.24 12.00
CA ASP A 83 8.99 -22.57 11.50
C ASP A 83 9.85 -22.46 10.21
N ALA A 84 10.14 -21.25 9.74
CA ALA A 84 11.00 -21.00 8.58
C ALA A 84 12.49 -21.05 8.96
N GLU A 85 13.31 -21.77 8.17
CA GLU A 85 14.74 -21.98 8.45
C GLU A 85 15.58 -20.68 8.39
N LYS A 86 15.04 -19.65 7.73
CA LYS A 86 15.71 -18.37 7.50
C LYS A 86 14.94 -17.22 8.14
N HIS A 87 15.68 -16.22 8.61
CA HIS A 87 15.15 -14.96 9.11
C HIS A 87 15.44 -13.84 8.11
N PHE A 88 14.50 -12.90 7.95
CA PHE A 88 14.68 -11.69 7.16
C PHE A 88 15.08 -10.54 8.08
N ILE A 89 16.16 -9.82 7.74
CA ILE A 89 16.70 -8.71 8.53
C ILE A 89 15.87 -7.44 8.29
N VAL A 90 15.70 -6.60 9.31
CA VAL A 90 15.10 -5.27 9.16
C VAL A 90 16.17 -4.29 8.66
N GLU A 91 16.30 -4.17 7.33
CA GLU A 91 17.27 -3.29 6.68
C GLU A 91 16.80 -1.82 6.59
N ALA A 92 15.50 -1.59 6.68
CA ALA A 92 14.87 -0.26 6.64
C ALA A 92 13.65 -0.19 7.58
N ILE A 93 13.22 1.03 7.91
CA ILE A 93 11.95 1.27 8.60
C ILE A 93 10.83 1.28 7.56
N ASP A 94 9.77 0.52 7.84
CA ASP A 94 8.56 0.42 7.02
C ASP A 94 7.31 0.45 7.91
N THR A 95 6.15 0.75 7.35
CA THR A 95 4.89 0.96 8.08
C THR A 95 3.67 0.36 7.41
N PHE A 96 2.86 -0.37 8.17
CA PHE A 96 1.67 -1.09 7.73
C PHE A 96 0.46 -0.67 8.59
N THR A 97 -0.74 -0.60 8.01
CA THR A 97 -1.95 -0.23 8.75
C THR A 97 -3.00 -1.34 8.74
N GLY A 98 -3.79 -1.42 9.81
CA GLY A 98 -4.88 -2.40 9.94
C GLY A 98 -4.77 -3.24 11.20
N SER A 99 -5.28 -4.47 11.15
CA SER A 99 -5.09 -5.48 12.19
C SER A 99 -3.64 -6.00 12.23
N PHE A 100 -3.34 -6.84 13.21
CA PHE A 100 -2.08 -7.59 13.24
C PHE A 100 -1.96 -8.55 12.05
N GLU A 101 -3.06 -9.16 11.62
CA GLU A 101 -3.10 -10.10 10.50
C GLU A 101 -2.81 -9.39 9.17
N ASP A 102 -3.42 -8.22 8.95
CA ASP A 102 -3.16 -7.34 7.79
C ASP A 102 -1.67 -6.95 7.72
N ALA A 103 -1.09 -6.55 8.86
CA ALA A 103 0.28 -6.07 8.92
C ALA A 103 1.32 -7.17 8.67
N VAL A 104 1.16 -8.34 9.29
CA VAL A 104 2.05 -9.49 9.05
C VAL A 104 1.92 -9.97 7.60
N THR A 105 0.69 -10.05 7.07
CA THR A 105 0.44 -10.42 5.67
C THR A 105 1.08 -9.40 4.71
N GLY A 106 0.95 -8.10 4.99
CA GLY A 106 1.57 -7.02 4.22
C GLY A 106 3.09 -7.10 4.17
N VAL A 107 3.75 -7.41 5.29
CA VAL A 107 5.22 -7.62 5.33
C VAL A 107 5.64 -8.81 4.48
N LEU A 108 4.93 -9.94 4.55
CA LEU A 108 5.27 -11.13 3.76
C LEU A 108 4.90 -11.01 2.27
N ALA A 109 3.93 -10.15 1.93
CA ALA A 109 3.56 -9.81 0.56
C ALA A 109 4.50 -8.78 -0.10
N ASN A 110 5.36 -8.09 0.67
CA ASN A 110 6.36 -7.16 0.15
C ASN A 110 7.27 -7.88 -0.88
N PRO A 111 7.55 -7.28 -2.06
CA PRO A 111 8.45 -7.85 -3.07
C PRO A 111 9.78 -8.41 -2.54
N ALA A 112 10.35 -7.80 -1.50
CA ALA A 112 11.60 -8.25 -0.86
C ALA A 112 11.50 -9.66 -0.25
N VAL A 113 10.30 -10.09 0.19
CA VAL A 113 10.01 -11.45 0.65
C VAL A 113 9.41 -12.29 -0.48
N ALA A 114 8.34 -11.79 -1.09
CA ALA A 114 7.48 -12.55 -2.01
C ALA A 114 8.19 -13.02 -3.28
N PHE A 115 9.19 -12.28 -3.77
CA PHE A 115 9.99 -12.64 -4.95
C PHE A 115 11.44 -13.02 -4.60
N SER A 116 11.72 -13.25 -3.32
CA SER A 116 13.03 -13.73 -2.85
C SER A 116 13.30 -15.19 -3.26
N LYS A 117 14.53 -15.66 -3.01
CA LYS A 117 14.87 -17.10 -3.13
C LYS A 117 14.31 -17.97 -2.00
N TYR A 118 13.60 -17.37 -1.03
CA TYR A 118 13.03 -18.05 0.13
C TYR A 118 11.73 -17.33 0.57
N PRO A 119 10.69 -17.30 -0.29
CA PRO A 119 9.44 -16.63 0.04
C PRO A 119 8.80 -17.30 1.26
N LEU A 120 8.10 -16.49 2.06
CA LEU A 120 7.41 -16.94 3.27
C LEU A 120 5.89 -16.88 3.09
N GLU A 121 5.17 -17.56 3.98
CA GLU A 121 3.72 -17.48 4.13
C GLU A 121 3.35 -17.50 5.62
N VAL A 122 2.13 -17.05 5.95
CA VAL A 122 1.57 -17.09 7.30
C VAL A 122 0.18 -17.73 7.25
N CYS A 123 -0.11 -18.65 8.18
CA CYS A 123 -1.48 -19.03 8.51
C CYS A 123 -1.80 -18.53 9.93
N PHE A 124 -3.04 -18.07 10.11
CA PHE A 124 -3.57 -17.66 11.41
C PHE A 124 -4.52 -18.73 11.93
N TYR A 125 -4.26 -19.26 13.12
CA TYR A 125 -5.04 -20.32 13.74
C TYR A 125 -5.87 -19.72 14.88
N PRO A 126 -7.20 -19.96 14.95
CA PRO A 126 -8.11 -19.41 15.96
C PRO A 126 -7.99 -20.12 17.32
N ASN A 127 -6.75 -20.27 17.79
CA ASN A 127 -6.41 -20.75 19.12
C ASN A 127 -6.72 -19.68 20.20
N THR A 128 -6.52 -20.01 21.47
CA THR A 128 -6.60 -19.04 22.57
C THR A 128 -5.27 -19.03 23.35
N PRO A 129 -4.40 -18.02 23.18
CA PRO A 129 -4.48 -16.92 22.22
C PRO A 129 -4.32 -17.39 20.75
N PRO A 130 -4.77 -16.59 19.75
CA PRO A 130 -4.57 -16.90 18.34
C PRO A 130 -3.09 -17.02 17.96
N LEU A 131 -2.77 -17.85 16.97
CA LEU A 131 -1.39 -18.14 16.57
C LEU A 131 -1.15 -17.74 15.12
N ALA A 132 -0.16 -16.88 14.86
CA ALA A 132 0.43 -16.71 13.54
C ALA A 132 1.62 -17.68 13.38
N ARG A 133 1.55 -18.56 12.38
CA ARG A 133 2.63 -19.52 12.06
C ARG A 133 3.30 -19.11 10.75
N ILE A 134 4.57 -18.74 10.80
CA ILE A 134 5.35 -18.34 9.61
C ILE A 134 6.21 -19.51 9.15
N THR A 135 6.06 -19.89 7.89
CA THR A 135 6.85 -20.93 7.20
C THR A 135 7.42 -20.38 5.89
N ARG A 136 8.29 -21.15 5.23
CA ARG A 136 8.53 -20.98 3.79
C ARG A 136 7.21 -21.22 3.03
N LYS A 137 6.99 -20.47 1.94
CA LYS A 137 5.81 -20.60 1.08
C LYS A 137 5.66 -22.00 0.47
N GLY A 138 4.44 -22.51 0.42
CA GLY A 138 4.09 -23.85 -0.07
C GLY A 138 4.39 -24.98 0.93
N VAL A 139 4.57 -24.69 2.23
CA VAL A 139 4.81 -25.70 3.28
C VAL A 139 3.52 -26.02 4.02
N GLN A 140 2.69 -25.02 4.30
CA GLN A 140 1.43 -25.14 5.05
C GLN A 140 0.21 -24.80 4.17
N GLU A 141 0.34 -24.97 2.86
CA GLU A 141 -0.66 -24.60 1.82
C GLU A 141 -2.03 -25.30 1.99
N LYS A 142 -2.09 -26.40 2.76
CA LYS A 142 -3.34 -27.11 3.15
C LYS A 142 -3.88 -26.72 4.53
N GLU A 143 -3.09 -26.04 5.35
CA GLU A 143 -3.47 -25.57 6.70
C GLU A 143 -3.98 -24.12 6.68
N CYS A 144 -3.81 -23.43 5.54
CA CYS A 144 -4.17 -22.03 5.28
C CYS A 144 -5.51 -21.85 4.51
N GLN A 145 -6.38 -22.88 4.47
CA GLN A 145 -7.62 -22.89 3.67
C GLN A 145 -8.89 -22.67 4.50
#